data_AF-A0A087ULY0-F1
#
_entry.id   AF-A0A087ULY0-F1
#
_cell.length_a   1.000
_cell.length_b   1.000
_cell.length_c   1.000
_cell.angle_alpha   90.00
_cell.angle_beta   90.00
_cell.angle_gamma   90.00
#
_symmetry.space_group_name_H-M   'P 1'
#
loop_
_entity.id
_entity.type
_entity.pdbx_description
1 polymer ?
#
loop_
_entity_poly.entity_id
_entity_poly.type
_entity_poly.pdbx_seq_one_letter_code
_entity_poly.pdbx_strand_id
1 'polypeptide(L)'
;MNSLEKAVWNWMDTYPHEFMELQRKTNDELADCCDRLFDLLDNFAENNNKRRMATWPLQMMLLVLCAKILEEIVNADSGAPLSPEHFRKRQFVDSVKKALVPHAASKQLCEAAAVTCVRLCKTSTYINILDSNNVVFSLVQSVINDLKLLLFNPSKPFCRSQATINQDIDLMIDCFVSCFRINPHNNEALKVCLNLNSPSTYHFVLVCSLYRIITQPRLPWWPQIDIVYSKAHELRNMFTDTLTKVTQGCISHAPLRMIQSLTLKEKVSTLKFKEKSEESLSYKNLLLWMVRLIHADPVLMLNNQGKAGHEIQSSTLELINGLVSLIHQPSMPDVAQEAMEALLVLHDPSNIEMWNPESPINTFWDVSSQVLFSISQKLIQHQIMNYTEILKWVREILKCRNAFLQKHKEYANLGSHIAICKQAH
;
A
#
# COMPACT_ATOMS: atom_id res chain seq x y z
N MET A 1 14.89 22.94 7.60
CA MET A 1 13.89 22.06 8.25
C MET A 1 13.84 20.71 7.55
N ASN A 2 13.39 20.62 6.30
CA ASN A 2 13.29 19.34 5.56
C ASN A 2 14.60 18.54 5.49
N SER A 3 15.76 19.19 5.32
CA SER A 3 17.05 18.50 5.27
C SER A 3 17.41 17.82 6.61
N LEU A 4 17.06 18.45 7.73
CA LEU A 4 17.29 17.89 9.05
C LEU A 4 16.31 16.75 9.36
N GLU A 5 15.03 16.93 9.02
CA GLU A 5 14.04 15.85 9.12
C GLU A 5 14.49 14.62 8.35
N LYS A 6 14.94 14.81 7.10
CA LYS A 6 15.48 13.73 6.27
C LYS A 6 16.73 13.10 6.88
N ALA A 7 17.62 13.87 7.49
CA ALA A 7 18.82 13.34 8.13
C ALA A 7 18.47 12.41 9.31
N VAL A 8 17.51 12.81 10.16
CA VAL A 8 17.06 11.97 11.28
C VAL A 8 16.33 10.71 10.80
N TRP A 9 15.46 10.82 9.78
CA TRP A 9 14.84 9.64 9.16
C TRP A 9 15.87 8.67 8.58
N ASN A 10 16.84 9.18 7.82
CA ASN A 10 17.91 8.36 7.25
C ASN A 10 18.72 7.67 8.35
N TRP A 11 19.01 8.35 9.45
CA TRP A 11 19.70 7.75 10.60
C TRP A 11 18.87 6.64 11.24
N MET A 12 17.57 6.86 11.51
CA MET A 12 16.69 5.81 12.07
C MET A 12 16.51 4.62 11.12
N ASP A 13 16.45 4.87 9.80
CA ASP A 13 16.34 3.83 8.78
C ASP A 13 17.63 2.99 8.66
N THR A 14 18.80 3.63 8.83
CA THR A 14 20.11 2.96 8.70
C THR A 14 20.54 2.28 10.00
N TYR A 15 20.26 2.91 11.15
CA TYR A 15 20.70 2.48 12.49
C TYR A 15 19.52 2.42 13.48
N PRO A 16 18.50 1.59 13.22
CA PRO A 16 17.29 1.52 14.05
C PRO A 16 17.57 1.08 15.50
N HIS A 17 18.65 0.33 15.72
CA HIS A 17 19.08 -0.12 17.04
C HIS A 17 19.67 1.03 17.88
N GLU A 18 20.38 1.99 17.27
CA GLU A 18 20.88 3.17 17.97
C GLU A 18 19.72 4.04 18.46
N PHE A 19 18.68 4.21 17.64
CA PHE A 19 17.46 4.90 18.05
C PHE A 19 16.75 4.18 19.20
N MET A 20 16.64 2.85 19.15
CA MET A 20 16.06 2.08 20.25
C MET A 20 16.85 2.24 21.55
N GLU A 21 18.18 2.16 21.49
CA GLU A 21 19.03 2.35 22.66
C GLU A 21 18.94 3.78 23.20
N LEU A 22 18.81 4.79 22.33
CA LEU A 22 18.59 6.18 22.73
C LEU A 22 17.30 6.36 23.55
N GLN A 23 16.23 5.63 23.21
CA GLN A 23 14.98 5.66 23.98
C GLN A 23 15.11 5.07 25.38
N ARG A 24 16.02 4.12 25.59
CA ARG A 24 16.29 3.50 26.90
C ARG A 24 17.33 4.26 27.72
N LYS A 25 18.38 4.74 27.05
CA LYS A 25 19.50 5.45 27.64
C LYS A 25 19.70 6.76 26.89
N THR A 26 19.36 7.86 27.56
CA THR A 26 19.51 9.19 26.96
C THR A 26 20.97 9.52 26.68
N ASN A 27 21.20 10.14 25.53
CA ASN A 27 22.44 10.85 25.25
C ASN A 27 22.24 12.32 25.60
N ASP A 28 22.91 12.79 26.67
CA ASP A 28 22.66 14.12 27.21
C ASP A 28 23.13 15.24 26.26
N GLU A 29 24.18 15.03 25.47
CA GLU A 29 24.65 16.01 24.46
C GLU A 29 23.65 16.15 23.31
N LEU A 30 23.15 15.01 22.81
CA LEU A 30 22.13 15.01 21.76
C LEU A 30 20.81 15.62 22.25
N ALA A 31 20.40 15.27 23.48
CA ALA A 31 19.20 15.79 24.10
C ALA A 31 19.30 17.31 24.25
N ASP A 32 20.41 17.84 24.77
CA ASP A 32 20.64 19.29 24.87
C ASP A 32 20.62 19.99 23.50
N CYS A 33 21.24 19.41 22.47
CA CYS A 33 21.18 19.96 21.12
C CYS A 33 19.75 19.97 20.55
N CYS A 34 19.00 18.89 20.73
CA CYS A 34 17.61 18.77 20.27
C CYS A 34 16.69 19.74 21.03
N ASP A 35 16.92 19.89 22.34
CA ASP A 35 16.14 20.78 23.20
C ASP A 35 16.34 22.25 22.82
N ARG A 36 17.60 22.69 22.68
CA ARG A 36 17.93 24.04 22.21
C ARG A 36 17.38 24.31 20.82
N LEU A 37 17.45 23.32 19.92
CA LEU A 37 16.90 23.48 18.57
C LEU A 37 15.37 23.55 18.59
N PHE A 38 14.69 22.80 19.45
CA PHE A 38 13.25 22.91 19.65
C PHE A 38 12.88 24.34 20.04
N ASP A 39 13.56 24.92 21.02
CA ASP A 39 13.27 26.27 21.51
C ASP A 39 13.55 27.34 20.44
N LEU A 40 14.59 27.16 19.62
CA LEU A 40 14.85 28.03 18.46
C LEU A 40 13.71 27.96 17.43
N LEU A 41 13.17 26.77 17.16
CA LEU A 41 12.06 26.59 16.22
C LEU A 41 10.76 27.19 16.78
N ASP A 42 10.51 27.04 18.08
CA ASP A 42 9.36 27.60 18.77
C ASP A 42 9.38 29.13 18.70
N ASN A 43 10.51 29.75 19.05
CA ASN A 43 10.71 31.20 18.96
C ASN A 43 10.62 31.70 17.49
N PHE A 44 11.15 30.94 16.53
CA PHE A 44 11.04 31.29 15.10
C PHE A 44 9.60 31.29 14.59
N ALA A 45 8.79 30.36 15.11
CA ALA A 45 7.38 30.20 14.79
C ALA A 45 6.47 31.18 15.55
N GLU A 46 7.00 31.87 16.56
CA GLU A 46 6.27 32.80 17.40
C GLU A 46 5.58 33.88 16.54
N ASN A 47 4.29 34.12 16.81
CA ASN A 47 3.44 35.07 16.09
C ASN A 47 3.21 34.78 14.59
N ASN A 48 3.60 33.61 14.06
CA ASN A 48 3.35 33.24 12.67
C ASN A 48 2.82 31.81 12.51
N ASN A 49 1.51 31.69 12.33
CA ASN A 49 0.83 30.40 12.16
C ASN A 49 1.40 29.56 11.00
N LYS A 50 1.82 30.18 9.90
CA LYS A 50 2.38 29.44 8.75
C LYS A 50 3.74 28.83 9.08
N ARG A 51 4.60 29.57 9.79
CA ARG A 51 5.89 29.06 10.27
C ARG A 51 5.67 27.95 11.30
N ARG A 52 4.77 28.19 12.25
CA ARG A 52 4.37 27.20 13.27
C ARG A 52 3.94 25.87 12.66
N MET A 53 3.06 25.89 11.67
CA MET A 53 2.62 24.66 10.98
C MET A 53 3.76 23.94 10.26
N ALA A 54 4.75 24.67 9.74
CA ALA A 54 5.90 24.09 9.05
C ALA A 54 6.95 23.49 10.01
N THR A 55 7.01 23.96 11.26
CA THR A 55 7.99 23.48 12.26
C THR A 55 7.49 22.27 13.04
N TRP A 56 6.17 22.07 13.16
CA TRP A 56 5.58 21.02 14.00
C TRP A 56 6.13 19.59 13.78
N PRO A 57 6.29 19.09 12.52
CA PRO A 57 6.83 17.75 12.32
C PRO A 57 8.25 17.60 12.88
N LEU A 58 9.10 18.61 12.69
CA LEU A 58 10.46 18.62 13.19
C LEU A 58 10.48 18.77 14.72
N GLN A 59 9.65 19.65 15.29
CA GLN A 59 9.53 19.83 16.74
C GLN A 59 9.13 18.54 17.44
N MET A 60 8.15 17.80 16.91
CA MET A 60 7.76 16.50 17.45
C MET A 60 8.89 15.48 17.35
N MET A 61 9.60 15.43 16.23
CA MET A 61 10.72 14.50 16.04
C MET A 61 11.88 14.80 17.00
N LEU A 62 12.22 16.08 17.21
CA LEU A 62 13.23 16.50 18.20
C LEU A 62 12.80 16.11 19.62
N LEU A 63 11.51 16.31 19.95
CA LEU A 63 11.00 15.94 21.27
C LEU A 63 11.08 14.44 21.54
N VAL A 64 10.82 13.60 20.52
CA VAL A 64 10.98 12.13 20.63
C VAL A 64 12.45 11.73 20.81
N LEU A 65 13.40 12.49 20.28
CA LEU A 65 14.83 12.27 20.55
C LEU A 65 15.23 12.66 21.99
N CYS A 66 14.44 13.51 22.66
CA CYS A 66 14.60 13.91 24.05
C CYS A 66 13.73 13.06 25.01
N ALA A 67 13.99 11.74 25.10
CA ALA A 67 13.13 10.78 25.79
C ALA A 67 12.72 11.19 27.23
N LYS A 68 13.65 11.69 28.06
CA LYS A 68 13.36 12.19 29.43
C LYS A 68 12.38 13.36 29.47
N ILE A 69 12.55 14.33 28.56
CA ILE A 69 11.68 15.52 28.49
C ILE A 69 10.28 15.08 28.04
N LEU A 70 10.20 14.19 27.04
CA LEU A 70 8.94 13.65 26.59
C LEU A 70 8.24 12.84 27.68
N GLU A 71 8.99 12.04 28.45
CA GLU A 71 8.47 11.27 29.58
C GLU A 71 7.85 12.17 30.65
N GLU A 72 8.52 13.26 31.01
CA GLU A 72 7.98 14.24 31.95
C GLU A 72 6.69 14.89 31.45
N ILE A 73 6.65 15.29 30.16
CA ILE A 73 5.48 15.90 29.54
C ILE A 73 4.29 14.93 29.54
N VAL A 74 4.50 13.67 29.14
CA VAL A 74 3.43 12.67 29.06
C VAL A 74 2.95 12.26 30.44
N ASN A 75 3.87 12.09 31.41
CA ASN A 75 3.51 11.74 32.78
C ASN A 75 2.77 12.88 33.51
N ALA A 76 2.98 14.14 33.11
CA ALA A 76 2.24 15.28 33.63
C ALA A 76 0.73 15.25 33.26
N ASP A 77 0.32 14.46 32.27
CA ASP A 77 -1.11 14.19 32.01
C ASP A 77 -1.73 13.29 33.08
N SER A 78 -0.92 12.50 33.80
CA SER A 78 -1.33 11.67 34.93
C SER A 78 -1.13 12.35 36.29
N GLY A 79 -0.84 13.66 36.31
CA GLY A 79 -0.67 14.46 37.54
C GLY A 79 0.76 14.50 38.10
N ALA A 80 1.76 13.98 37.37
CA ALA A 80 3.17 14.15 37.75
C ALA A 80 3.61 15.63 37.67
N PRO A 81 4.60 16.06 38.47
CA PRO A 81 5.14 17.42 38.37
C PRO A 81 5.79 17.65 37.00
N LEU A 82 5.66 18.88 36.51
CA LEU A 82 6.27 19.33 35.26
C LEU A 82 7.17 20.54 35.53
N SER A 83 8.40 20.47 35.05
CA SER A 83 9.41 21.51 35.16
C SER A 83 8.98 22.73 34.34
N PRO A 84 9.13 23.95 34.88
CA PRO A 84 8.70 25.18 34.19
C PRO A 84 9.31 25.34 32.79
N GLU A 85 10.54 24.87 32.59
CA GLU A 85 11.25 24.89 31.30
C GLU A 85 10.57 24.01 30.22
N HIS A 86 9.82 22.98 30.62
CA HIS A 86 9.12 22.08 29.71
C HIS A 86 7.67 22.51 29.41
N PHE A 87 7.19 23.61 30.00
CA PHE A 87 5.80 24.08 29.83
C PHE A 87 5.44 24.37 28.37
N ARG A 88 6.33 25.06 27.64
CA ARG A 88 6.10 25.36 26.20
C ARG A 88 6.07 24.09 25.34
N LYS A 89 6.91 23.12 25.66
CA LYS A 89 6.98 21.81 24.98
C LYS A 89 5.70 21.00 25.20
N ARG A 90 5.16 21.01 26.43
CA ARG A 90 3.82 20.47 26.72
C ARG A 90 2.72 21.20 25.94
N GLN A 91 2.71 22.53 25.95
CA GLN A 91 1.71 23.32 25.22
C GLN A 91 1.73 23.02 23.71
N PHE A 92 2.91 22.79 23.14
CA PHE A 92 3.07 22.32 21.77
C PHE A 92 2.38 20.95 21.56
N VAL A 93 2.67 19.96 22.39
CA VAL A 93 2.04 18.62 22.32
C VAL A 93 0.51 18.73 22.41
N ASP A 94 0.00 19.51 23.35
CA ASP A 94 -1.44 19.72 23.52
C ASP A 94 -2.08 20.44 22.32
N SER A 95 -1.36 21.39 21.72
CA SER A 95 -1.81 22.08 20.50
C SER A 95 -1.91 21.14 19.31
N VAL A 96 -0.96 20.21 19.16
CA VAL A 96 -0.98 19.18 18.12
C VAL A 96 -2.15 18.22 18.34
N LYS A 97 -2.33 17.68 19.55
CA LYS A 97 -3.46 16.81 19.92
C LYS A 97 -4.80 17.50 19.62
N LYS A 98 -4.99 18.72 20.11
CA LYS A 98 -6.23 19.50 19.93
C LYS A 98 -6.52 19.80 18.46
N ALA A 99 -5.50 20.01 17.64
CA ALA A 99 -5.69 20.34 16.22
C ALA A 99 -6.18 19.15 15.38
N LEU A 100 -6.05 17.91 15.85
CA LEU A 100 -6.64 16.74 15.19
C LEU A 100 -8.14 16.60 15.45
N VAL A 101 -8.64 17.12 16.58
CA VAL A 101 -10.05 16.99 16.96
C VAL A 101 -10.92 17.73 15.93
N PRO A 102 -11.95 17.06 15.36
CA PRO A 102 -12.85 17.69 14.40
C PRO A 102 -13.45 18.99 14.96
N HIS A 103 -13.47 20.05 14.14
CA HIS A 103 -14.01 21.38 14.48
C HIS A 103 -13.25 22.17 15.56
N ALA A 104 -12.16 21.64 16.14
CA ALA A 104 -11.40 22.32 17.19
C ALA A 104 -10.34 23.32 16.67
N ALA A 105 -9.93 23.19 15.41
CA ALA A 105 -8.88 24.02 14.81
C ALA A 105 -9.17 24.38 13.34
N SER A 106 -8.37 25.31 12.79
CA SER A 106 -8.43 25.65 11.37
C SER A 106 -7.99 24.46 10.50
N LYS A 107 -8.47 24.42 9.26
CA LYS A 107 -8.11 23.36 8.30
C LYS A 107 -6.60 23.17 8.20
N GLN A 108 -5.86 24.26 8.02
CA GLN A 108 -4.39 24.21 7.86
C GLN A 108 -3.68 23.69 9.11
N LEU A 109 -4.16 24.03 10.31
CA LEU A 109 -3.59 23.50 11.55
C LEU A 109 -3.88 22.00 11.70
N CYS A 110 -5.09 21.56 11.34
CA CYS A 110 -5.44 20.14 11.30
C CYS A 110 -4.57 19.37 10.31
N GLU A 111 -4.32 19.94 9.13
CA GLU A 111 -3.41 19.37 8.12
C GLU A 111 -1.97 19.25 8.62
N ALA A 112 -1.46 20.26 9.34
CA ALA A 112 -0.13 20.23 9.94
C ALA A 112 -0.04 19.22 11.11
N ALA A 113 -1.10 19.13 11.93
CA ALA A 113 -1.21 18.13 12.99
C ALA A 113 -1.22 16.71 12.43
N ALA A 114 -1.93 16.48 11.32
CA ALA A 114 -1.98 15.19 10.63
C ALA A 114 -0.58 14.74 10.19
N VAL A 115 0.18 15.62 9.52
CA VAL A 115 1.58 15.33 9.14
C VAL A 115 2.42 14.98 10.36
N THR A 116 2.33 15.81 11.40
CA THR A 116 3.11 15.63 12.64
C THR A 116 2.79 14.31 13.34
N CYS A 117 1.50 13.93 13.41
CA CYS A 117 1.07 12.72 14.08
C CYS A 117 1.36 11.45 13.28
N VAL A 118 1.32 11.50 11.94
CA VAL A 118 1.82 10.38 11.11
C VAL A 118 3.31 10.16 11.35
N ARG A 119 4.10 11.24 11.44
CA ARG A 119 5.54 11.14 11.75
C ARG A 119 5.77 10.52 13.12
N LEU A 120 5.03 10.98 14.14
CA LEU A 120 5.04 10.37 15.48
C LEU A 120 4.69 8.87 15.46
N CYS A 121 3.59 8.50 14.78
CA CYS A 121 3.19 7.09 14.64
C CYS A 121 4.30 6.29 13.97
N LYS A 122 4.88 6.79 12.87
CA LYS A 122 6.00 6.14 12.18
C LYS A 122 7.20 5.96 13.09
N THR A 123 7.60 7.00 13.82
CA THR A 123 8.74 6.93 14.76
C THR A 123 8.51 5.86 15.82
N SER A 124 7.29 5.74 16.37
CA SER A 124 6.98 4.71 17.37
C SER A 124 7.22 3.28 16.88
N THR A 125 7.14 3.03 15.56
CA THR A 125 7.39 1.70 15.00
C THR A 125 8.85 1.27 15.12
N TYR A 126 9.79 2.20 15.31
CA TYR A 126 11.22 1.91 15.51
C TYR A 126 11.55 1.58 16.98
N ILE A 127 10.55 1.67 17.88
CA ILE A 127 10.65 1.24 19.27
C ILE A 127 10.12 -0.20 19.37
N ASN A 128 10.84 -1.05 20.08
CA ASN A 128 10.46 -2.45 20.24
C ASN A 128 9.19 -2.55 21.10
N ILE A 129 8.22 -3.35 20.66
CA ILE A 129 6.94 -3.60 21.37
C ILE A 129 7.11 -4.13 22.80
N LEU A 130 8.27 -4.75 23.10
CA LEU A 130 8.60 -5.22 24.44
C LEU A 130 8.86 -4.08 25.44
N ASP A 131 9.11 -2.86 24.95
CA ASP A 131 9.21 -1.65 25.76
C ASP A 131 7.84 -0.97 25.90
N SER A 132 6.84 -1.73 26.37
CA SER A 132 5.44 -1.28 26.40
C SER A 132 5.19 -0.05 27.27
N ASN A 133 6.10 0.24 28.20
CA ASN A 133 6.02 1.40 29.09
C ASN A 133 6.59 2.68 28.46
N ASN A 134 7.16 2.60 27.25
CA ASN A 134 7.69 3.75 26.56
C ASN A 134 6.60 4.80 26.31
N VAL A 135 6.81 6.01 26.78
CA VAL A 135 5.85 7.12 26.73
C VAL A 135 5.45 7.54 25.30
N VAL A 136 6.28 7.23 24.30
CA VAL A 136 5.94 7.47 22.89
C VAL A 136 4.69 6.69 22.51
N PHE A 137 4.51 5.47 23.04
CA PHE A 137 3.30 4.68 22.79
C PHE A 137 2.07 5.34 23.41
N SER A 138 2.16 5.82 24.65
CA SER A 138 1.08 6.57 25.31
C SER A 138 0.67 7.81 24.50
N LEU A 139 1.66 8.56 23.99
CA LEU A 139 1.39 9.72 23.15
C LEU A 139 0.72 9.31 21.82
N VAL A 140 1.18 8.24 21.17
CA VAL A 140 0.56 7.70 19.95
C VAL A 140 -0.89 7.26 20.19
N GLN A 141 -1.17 6.56 21.29
CA GLN A 141 -2.53 6.12 21.62
C GLN A 141 -3.49 7.31 21.76
N SER A 142 -3.01 8.46 22.23
CA SER A 142 -3.83 9.68 22.36
C SER A 142 -4.22 10.33 21.04
N VAL A 143 -3.55 10.01 19.91
CA VAL A 143 -3.78 10.68 18.61
C VAL A 143 -4.18 9.74 17.48
N ILE A 144 -3.85 8.44 17.56
CA ILE A 144 -3.94 7.51 16.42
C ILE A 144 -5.39 7.31 15.92
N ASN A 145 -6.38 7.33 16.82
CA ASN A 145 -7.77 7.15 16.44
C ASN A 145 -8.32 8.35 15.67
N ASP A 146 -8.09 9.57 16.18
CA ASP A 146 -8.48 10.80 15.48
C ASP A 146 -7.76 10.94 14.13
N LEU A 147 -6.48 10.54 14.09
CA LEU A 147 -5.70 10.54 12.86
C LEU A 147 -6.28 9.58 11.80
N LYS A 148 -6.67 8.36 12.19
CA LYS A 148 -7.34 7.41 11.28
C LYS A 148 -8.66 7.95 10.79
N LEU A 149 -9.49 8.51 11.68
CA LEU A 149 -10.79 9.10 11.33
C LEU A 149 -10.66 10.31 10.41
N LEU A 150 -9.53 11.02 10.45
CA LEU A 150 -9.23 12.13 9.56
C LEU A 150 -8.74 11.65 8.18
N LEU A 151 -7.79 10.72 8.14
CA LEU A 151 -7.12 10.30 6.90
C LEU A 151 -7.91 9.28 6.10
N PHE A 152 -8.65 8.37 6.76
CA PHE A 152 -9.37 7.27 6.12
C PHE A 152 -10.89 7.45 6.23
N ASN A 153 -11.38 8.63 5.84
CA ASN A 153 -12.81 8.96 5.83
C ASN A 153 -13.35 9.04 4.40
N PRO A 154 -14.14 8.06 3.94
CA PRO A 154 -14.74 8.08 2.59
C PRO A 154 -15.68 9.26 2.34
N SER A 155 -16.41 9.70 3.38
CA SER A 155 -17.40 10.78 3.26
C SER A 155 -16.75 12.16 3.14
N LYS A 156 -15.52 12.31 3.63
CA LYS A 156 -14.74 13.55 3.54
C LYS A 156 -13.27 13.21 3.30
N PRO A 157 -12.89 12.88 2.05
CA PRO A 157 -11.53 12.48 1.73
C PRO A 157 -10.50 13.55 2.12
N PHE A 158 -9.41 13.11 2.72
CA PHE A 158 -8.32 13.99 3.11
C PHE A 158 -7.65 14.57 1.85
N CYS A 159 -7.61 15.90 1.75
CA CYS A 159 -6.94 16.61 0.68
C CYS A 159 -6.55 18.01 1.15
N ARG A 160 -5.25 18.30 1.15
CA ARG A 160 -4.72 19.62 1.51
C ARG A 160 -4.85 20.59 0.35
N SER A 161 -4.37 20.17 -0.82
CA SER A 161 -4.32 20.94 -2.06
C SER A 161 -4.17 19.99 -3.25
N GLN A 162 -4.70 20.37 -4.42
CA GLN A 162 -4.45 19.63 -5.66
C GLN A 162 -2.96 19.50 -5.98
N ALA A 163 -2.15 20.50 -5.63
CA ALA A 163 -0.70 20.48 -5.85
C ALA A 163 0.05 19.52 -4.90
N THR A 164 -0.58 19.09 -3.80
CA THR A 164 0.04 18.21 -2.78
C THR A 164 -0.54 16.81 -2.78
N ILE A 165 -1.35 16.42 -3.77
CA ILE A 165 -2.04 15.13 -3.77
C ILE A 165 -1.10 13.94 -3.59
N ASN A 166 0.05 13.93 -4.27
CA ASN A 166 1.04 12.85 -4.13
C ASN A 166 1.63 12.82 -2.71
N GLN A 167 1.87 13.98 -2.10
CA GLN A 167 2.37 14.07 -0.73
C GLN A 167 1.30 13.62 0.29
N ASP A 168 0.02 13.83 -0.02
CA ASP A 168 -1.11 13.37 0.80
C ASP A 168 -1.21 11.83 0.71
N ILE A 169 -1.04 11.26 -0.48
CA ILE A 169 -0.99 9.81 -0.69
C ILE A 169 0.20 9.20 0.07
N ASP A 170 1.40 9.77 -0.04
CA ASP A 170 2.59 9.30 0.69
C ASP A 170 2.38 9.36 2.21
N LEU A 171 1.74 10.43 2.70
CA LEU A 171 1.37 10.59 4.10
C LEU A 171 0.39 9.49 4.56
N MET A 172 -0.62 9.19 3.74
CA MET A 172 -1.58 8.13 4.03
C MET A 172 -0.96 6.74 4.00
N ILE A 173 -0.02 6.47 3.08
CA ILE A 173 0.76 5.23 3.05
C ILE A 173 1.58 5.09 4.33
N ASP A 174 2.32 6.14 4.73
CA ASP A 174 3.08 6.15 5.98
C ASP A 174 2.17 5.91 7.19
N CYS A 175 0.98 6.51 7.21
CA CYS A 175 0.00 6.30 8.26
C CYS A 175 -0.51 4.85 8.31
N PHE A 176 -0.88 4.28 7.15
CA PHE A 176 -1.39 2.91 7.07
C PHE A 176 -0.34 1.90 7.56
N VAL A 177 0.89 2.01 7.03
CA VAL A 177 2.01 1.14 7.43
C VAL A 177 2.30 1.28 8.92
N SER A 178 2.26 2.50 9.47
CA SER A 178 2.44 2.73 10.90
C SER A 178 1.33 2.08 11.73
N CYS A 179 0.06 2.26 11.33
CA CYS A 179 -1.08 1.63 12.00
C CYS A 179 -0.96 0.11 12.02
N PHE A 180 -0.58 -0.49 10.88
CA PHE A 180 -0.35 -1.93 10.77
C PHE A 180 0.75 -2.39 11.73
N ARG A 181 1.87 -1.65 11.81
CA ARG A 181 3.00 -2.01 12.70
C ARG A 181 2.70 -1.83 14.18
N ILE A 182 1.88 -0.84 14.55
CA ILE A 182 1.51 -0.54 15.94
C ILE A 182 0.44 -1.51 16.44
N ASN A 183 -0.61 -1.75 15.64
CA ASN A 183 -1.71 -2.63 16.01
C ASN A 183 -2.25 -3.34 14.76
N PRO A 184 -1.63 -4.47 14.35
CA PRO A 184 -1.95 -5.14 13.09
C PRO A 184 -3.36 -5.73 13.05
N HIS A 185 -4.01 -5.92 14.20
CA HIS A 185 -5.37 -6.44 14.28
C HIS A 185 -6.44 -5.32 14.19
N ASN A 186 -6.04 -4.05 14.29
CA ASN A 186 -6.95 -2.93 14.06
C ASN A 186 -7.19 -2.73 12.56
N ASN A 187 -8.30 -3.27 12.09
CA ASN A 187 -8.63 -3.34 10.67
C ASN A 187 -9.52 -2.18 10.18
N GLU A 188 -9.67 -1.08 10.92
CA GLU A 188 -10.56 0.02 10.51
C GLU A 188 -10.13 0.66 9.18
N ALA A 189 -8.87 1.10 9.08
CA ALA A 189 -8.34 1.68 7.84
C ALA A 189 -8.32 0.64 6.70
N LEU A 190 -7.99 -0.62 7.01
CA LEU A 190 -8.00 -1.73 6.06
C LEU A 190 -9.40 -1.94 5.46
N LYS A 191 -10.45 -1.96 6.28
CA LYS A 191 -11.85 -2.10 5.82
C LYS A 191 -12.25 -0.95 4.90
N VAL A 192 -11.88 0.28 5.24
CA VAL A 192 -12.15 1.46 4.40
C VAL A 192 -11.49 1.30 3.04
N CYS A 193 -10.22 0.92 3.00
CA CYS A 193 -9.49 0.79 1.74
C CYS A 193 -9.86 -0.45 0.92
N LEU A 194 -10.41 -1.50 1.53
CA LEU A 194 -10.90 -2.70 0.82
C LEU A 194 -12.30 -2.50 0.21
N ASN A 195 -13.10 -1.56 0.71
CA ASN A 195 -14.45 -1.33 0.21
C ASN A 195 -14.43 -0.77 -1.22
N LEU A 196 -14.93 -1.52 -2.20
CA LEU A 196 -14.95 -1.15 -3.62
C LEU A 196 -15.69 0.16 -3.95
N ASN A 197 -16.54 0.64 -3.04
CA ASN A 197 -17.23 1.93 -3.17
C ASN A 197 -16.38 3.13 -2.69
N SER A 198 -15.23 2.86 -2.07
CA SER A 198 -14.30 3.91 -1.65
C SER A 198 -13.60 4.56 -2.85
N PRO A 199 -13.11 5.80 -2.70
CA PRO A 199 -12.29 6.44 -3.74
C PRO A 199 -11.05 5.60 -4.12
N SER A 200 -10.68 5.60 -5.40
CA SER A 200 -9.53 4.84 -5.92
C SER A 200 -8.20 5.19 -5.23
N THR A 201 -8.07 6.41 -4.70
CA THR A 201 -6.93 6.82 -3.86
C THR A 201 -6.74 5.91 -2.66
N TYR A 202 -7.81 5.43 -2.01
CA TYR A 202 -7.70 4.53 -0.85
C TYR A 202 -7.27 3.13 -1.25
N HIS A 203 -7.70 2.64 -2.41
CA HIS A 203 -7.20 1.39 -2.99
C HIS A 203 -5.71 1.51 -3.30
N PHE A 204 -5.29 2.63 -3.89
CA PHE A 204 -3.88 2.89 -4.18
C PHE A 204 -3.02 2.95 -2.91
N VAL A 205 -3.50 3.65 -1.87
CA VAL A 205 -2.84 3.70 -0.56
C VAL A 205 -2.69 2.29 0.01
N LEU A 206 -3.74 1.47 -0.02
CA LEU A 206 -3.68 0.10 0.49
C LEU A 206 -2.63 -0.73 -0.24
N VAL A 207 -2.72 -0.81 -1.56
CA VAL A 207 -1.84 -1.66 -2.37
C VAL A 207 -0.37 -1.25 -2.18
N CYS A 208 -0.07 0.04 -2.23
CA CYS A 208 1.28 0.55 -1.98
C CYS A 208 1.77 0.30 -0.54
N SER A 209 0.86 0.37 0.44
CA SER A 209 1.20 0.09 1.84
C SER A 209 1.53 -1.38 2.07
N LEU A 210 0.72 -2.30 1.53
CA LEU A 210 0.98 -3.75 1.62
C LEU A 210 2.28 -4.10 0.90
N TYR A 211 2.51 -3.54 -0.30
CA TYR A 211 3.77 -3.74 -1.03
C TYR A 211 4.98 -3.26 -0.22
N ARG A 212 4.88 -2.11 0.47
CA ARG A 212 5.94 -1.59 1.34
C ARG A 212 6.16 -2.49 2.56
N ILE A 213 5.10 -3.04 3.16
CA ILE A 213 5.20 -3.97 4.28
C ILE A 213 5.97 -5.24 3.88
N ILE A 214 5.76 -5.74 2.65
CA ILE A 214 6.41 -6.94 2.12
C ILE A 214 7.89 -6.68 1.76
N THR A 215 8.15 -5.58 1.05
CA THR A 215 9.46 -5.35 0.39
C THR A 215 10.47 -4.59 1.24
N GLN A 216 10.02 -3.84 2.26
CA GLN A 216 10.93 -3.10 3.12
C GLN A 216 11.69 -4.06 4.06
N PRO A 217 13.02 -3.84 4.27
CA PRO A 217 13.76 -4.55 5.30
C PRO A 217 13.06 -4.44 6.67
N ARG A 218 12.77 -5.59 7.28
CA ARG A 218 11.89 -5.68 8.46
C ARG A 218 12.70 -5.63 9.76
N LEU A 219 12.23 -4.84 10.73
CA LEU A 219 12.68 -4.96 12.11
C LEU A 219 12.08 -6.22 12.76
N PRO A 220 12.81 -6.94 13.64
CA PRO A 220 12.36 -8.23 14.17
C PRO A 220 10.95 -8.23 14.79
N TRP A 221 10.54 -7.11 15.39
CA TRP A 221 9.25 -6.95 16.07
C TRP A 221 8.12 -6.42 15.18
N TRP A 222 8.38 -6.02 13.92
CA TRP A 222 7.30 -5.59 13.03
C TRP A 222 6.42 -6.79 12.64
N PRO A 223 5.08 -6.67 12.65
CA PRO A 223 4.20 -7.77 12.25
C PRO A 223 4.44 -8.21 10.80
N GLN A 224 4.14 -9.49 10.54
CA GLN A 224 4.18 -10.07 9.20
C GLN A 224 2.87 -9.83 8.46
N ILE A 225 2.93 -9.91 7.13
CA ILE A 225 1.80 -9.64 6.22
C ILE A 225 0.71 -10.72 6.27
N ASP A 226 1.01 -11.90 6.84
CA ASP A 226 0.14 -13.07 6.93
C ASP A 226 -1.20 -12.80 7.60
N ILE A 227 -1.26 -11.82 8.51
CA ILE A 227 -2.49 -11.33 9.15
C ILE A 227 -3.53 -10.85 8.10
N VAL A 228 -3.06 -10.34 6.96
CA VAL A 228 -3.88 -9.84 5.85
C VAL A 228 -4.35 -10.98 4.91
N TYR A 229 -3.80 -12.19 4.99
CA TYR A 229 -4.21 -13.31 4.12
C TYR A 229 -5.69 -13.65 4.26
N SER A 230 -6.30 -13.39 5.42
CA SER A 230 -7.76 -13.50 5.63
C SER A 230 -8.61 -12.55 4.78
N LYS A 231 -7.98 -11.60 4.07
CA LYS A 231 -8.60 -10.59 3.18
C LYS A 231 -8.32 -10.81 1.70
N ALA A 232 -7.81 -12.00 1.35
CA ALA A 232 -7.47 -12.35 -0.02
C ALA A 232 -8.66 -12.24 -0.99
N HIS A 233 -9.86 -12.61 -0.54
CA HIS A 233 -11.06 -12.51 -1.38
C HIS A 233 -11.39 -11.04 -1.74
N GLU A 234 -11.37 -10.14 -0.76
CA GLU A 234 -11.60 -8.72 -0.98
C GLU A 234 -10.53 -8.10 -1.90
N LEU A 235 -9.26 -8.52 -1.77
CA LEU A 235 -8.17 -8.09 -2.66
C LEU A 235 -8.35 -8.59 -4.11
N ARG A 236 -8.78 -9.84 -4.30
CA ARG A 236 -9.10 -10.37 -5.63
C ARG A 236 -10.26 -9.62 -6.28
N ASN A 237 -11.33 -9.33 -5.52
CA ASN A 237 -12.45 -8.55 -6.04
C ASN A 237 -12.02 -7.15 -6.49
N MET A 238 -11.13 -6.50 -5.72
CA MET A 238 -10.54 -5.21 -6.11
C MET A 238 -9.69 -5.29 -7.37
N PHE A 239 -8.95 -6.40 -7.55
CA PHE A 239 -8.16 -6.64 -8.76
C PHE A 239 -9.08 -6.80 -9.97
N THR A 240 -10.10 -7.65 -9.88
CA THR A 240 -11.09 -7.86 -10.96
C THR A 240 -11.83 -6.56 -11.31
N ASP A 241 -12.27 -5.78 -10.33
CA ASP A 241 -12.92 -4.49 -10.54
C ASP A 241 -12.00 -3.48 -11.25
N THR A 242 -10.76 -3.36 -10.77
CA THR A 242 -9.75 -2.46 -11.37
C THR A 242 -9.43 -2.89 -12.82
N LEU A 243 -9.23 -4.19 -13.04
CA LEU A 243 -9.00 -4.76 -14.36
C LEU A 243 -10.14 -4.45 -15.33
N THR A 244 -11.38 -4.60 -14.87
CA THR A 244 -12.58 -4.31 -15.67
C THR A 244 -12.65 -2.83 -16.05
N LYS A 245 -12.42 -1.93 -15.10
CA LYS A 245 -12.40 -0.47 -15.33
C LYS A 245 -11.32 -0.07 -16.35
N VAL A 246 -10.11 -0.62 -16.22
CA VAL A 246 -9.01 -0.35 -17.17
C VAL A 246 -9.33 -0.88 -18.56
N THR A 247 -9.88 -2.09 -18.65
CA THR A 247 -10.23 -2.73 -19.93
C THR A 247 -11.32 -1.96 -20.67
N GLN A 248 -12.37 -1.55 -19.96
CA GLN A 248 -13.44 -0.72 -20.53
C GLN A 248 -12.94 0.66 -21.00
N GLY A 249 -12.03 1.29 -20.23
CA GLY A 249 -11.41 2.57 -20.62
C GLY A 249 -10.53 2.47 -21.86
N CYS A 250 -9.91 1.32 -22.12
CA CYS A 250 -9.11 1.09 -23.34
C CYS A 250 -9.99 0.96 -24.59
N ILE A 251 -11.20 0.42 -24.48
CA ILE A 251 -12.14 0.23 -25.61
C ILE A 251 -12.69 1.58 -26.11
N SER A 252 -12.89 2.57 -25.23
CA SER A 252 -13.38 3.90 -25.61
C SER A 252 -12.43 4.75 -26.46
N HIS A 253 -11.17 4.34 -26.62
CA HIS A 253 -10.18 5.04 -27.46
C HIS A 253 -9.99 4.43 -28.84
N ALA A 254 -10.69 3.34 -29.20
CA ALA A 254 -10.76 2.91 -30.58
C ALA A 254 -11.66 3.89 -31.36
N PRO A 255 -11.15 4.62 -32.38
CA PRO A 255 -12.02 5.46 -33.19
C PRO A 255 -12.93 4.52 -33.98
N LEU A 256 -14.19 4.39 -33.55
CA LEU A 256 -15.25 3.90 -34.42
C LEU A 256 -15.19 4.77 -35.67
N ARG A 257 -14.86 4.17 -36.82
CA ARG A 257 -14.94 4.82 -38.14
C ARG A 257 -16.40 5.22 -38.36
N MET A 258 -16.78 6.41 -37.89
CA MET A 258 -18.06 7.01 -38.23
C MET A 258 -17.98 7.49 -39.69
N ILE A 259 -18.79 6.86 -40.53
CA ILE A 259 -19.13 7.38 -41.85
C ILE A 259 -19.77 8.76 -41.62
N GLN A 260 -19.15 9.81 -42.18
CA GLN A 260 -19.65 11.17 -42.13
C GLN A 260 -20.96 11.28 -42.91
N SER A 261 -22.06 11.59 -42.23
CA SER A 261 -23.21 12.29 -42.82
C SER A 261 -23.27 13.71 -42.25
N LEU A 262 -23.12 14.67 -43.16
CA LEU A 262 -23.11 16.11 -42.91
C LEU A 262 -24.55 16.61 -42.68
N THR A 263 -24.85 17.13 -41.49
CA THR A 263 -25.77 18.28 -41.32
C THR A 263 -25.47 19.08 -40.03
N LEU A 264 -25.73 20.37 -40.13
CA LEU A 264 -25.23 21.52 -39.36
C LEU A 264 -25.84 21.70 -37.95
N LYS A 265 -25.00 22.26 -37.05
CA LYS A 265 -25.29 23.14 -35.87
C LYS A 265 -25.97 22.55 -34.61
N GLU A 266 -25.26 22.57 -33.48
CA GLU A 266 -25.41 23.57 -32.39
C GLU A 266 -24.37 23.39 -31.25
N LYS A 267 -24.10 24.50 -30.55
CA LYS A 267 -23.12 24.65 -29.46
C LYS A 267 -23.49 23.81 -28.21
N VAL A 268 -22.47 23.36 -27.46
CA VAL A 268 -22.31 23.37 -25.97
C VAL A 268 -21.45 22.18 -25.50
N SER A 269 -20.59 22.46 -24.50
CA SER A 269 -19.90 21.55 -23.56
C SER A 269 -18.53 20.93 -23.94
N THR A 270 -17.46 21.72 -23.79
CA THR A 270 -16.04 21.27 -23.79
C THR A 270 -15.47 21.00 -22.38
N LEU A 271 -16.29 20.73 -21.36
CA LEU A 271 -15.81 20.58 -19.97
C LEU A 271 -15.81 19.15 -19.40
N LYS A 272 -16.09 18.10 -20.18
CA LYS A 272 -16.13 16.71 -19.66
C LYS A 272 -15.05 15.74 -20.16
N PHE A 273 -14.12 16.20 -21.01
CA PHE A 273 -13.14 15.30 -21.63
C PHE A 273 -11.80 15.19 -20.87
N LYS A 274 -11.50 16.11 -19.95
CA LYS A 274 -10.22 16.13 -19.23
C LYS A 274 -10.19 15.21 -18.00
N GLU A 275 -11.28 15.17 -17.22
CA GLU A 275 -11.37 14.31 -16.01
C GLU A 275 -11.28 12.81 -16.32
N LYS A 276 -11.94 12.34 -17.39
CA LYS A 276 -11.92 10.91 -17.77
C LYS A 276 -10.52 10.38 -18.14
N SER A 277 -9.66 11.24 -18.70
CA SER A 277 -8.31 10.84 -19.11
C SER A 277 -7.36 10.70 -17.91
N GLU A 278 -7.49 11.57 -16.91
CA GLU A 278 -6.70 11.48 -15.67
C GLU A 278 -7.15 10.30 -14.80
N GLU A 279 -8.46 10.05 -14.73
CA GLU A 279 -9.01 8.92 -13.99
C GLU A 279 -8.59 7.57 -14.59
N SER A 280 -8.58 7.45 -15.93
CA SER A 280 -8.08 6.25 -16.62
C SER A 280 -6.60 5.99 -16.31
N LEU A 281 -5.76 7.03 -16.30
CA LEU A 281 -4.33 6.90 -15.99
C LEU A 281 -4.10 6.46 -14.53
N SER A 282 -4.95 6.93 -13.62
CA SER A 282 -4.94 6.53 -12.21
C SER A 282 -5.23 5.04 -12.02
N TYR A 283 -6.25 4.49 -12.70
CA TYR A 283 -6.56 3.06 -12.62
C TYR A 283 -5.49 2.17 -13.26
N LYS A 284 -4.80 2.62 -14.32
CA LYS A 284 -3.66 1.90 -14.89
C LYS A 284 -2.51 1.78 -13.89
N ASN A 285 -2.21 2.87 -13.18
CA ASN A 285 -1.18 2.87 -12.15
C ASN A 285 -1.60 2.00 -10.96
N LEU A 286 -2.86 2.07 -10.50
CA LEU A 286 -3.38 1.17 -9.48
C LEU A 286 -3.21 -0.30 -9.89
N LEU A 287 -3.61 -0.65 -11.10
CA LEU A 287 -3.46 -2.00 -11.64
C LEU A 287 -2.01 -2.47 -11.65
N LEU A 288 -1.07 -1.62 -12.08
CA LEU A 288 0.37 -1.93 -12.01
C LEU A 288 0.80 -2.30 -10.58
N TRP A 289 0.42 -1.49 -9.59
CA TRP A 289 0.76 -1.76 -8.20
C TRP A 289 0.07 -3.02 -7.65
N MET A 290 -1.14 -3.35 -8.11
CA MET A 290 -1.79 -4.60 -7.75
C MET A 290 -1.03 -5.80 -8.29
N VAL A 291 -0.58 -5.75 -9.55
CA VAL A 291 0.23 -6.83 -10.14
C VAL A 291 1.58 -6.96 -9.43
N ARG A 292 2.23 -5.84 -9.07
CA ARG A 292 3.43 -5.84 -8.23
C ARG A 292 3.22 -6.48 -6.86
N LEU A 293 2.06 -6.25 -6.25
CA LEU A 293 1.70 -6.86 -4.98
C LEU A 293 1.56 -8.38 -5.11
N ILE A 294 0.92 -8.85 -6.19
CA ILE A 294 0.79 -10.28 -6.50
C ILE A 294 2.16 -10.92 -6.72
N HIS A 295 3.03 -10.24 -7.46
CA HIS A 295 4.40 -10.69 -7.68
C HIS A 295 5.19 -10.77 -6.35
N ALA A 296 5.10 -9.75 -5.50
CA ALA A 296 5.87 -9.68 -4.27
C ALA A 296 5.43 -10.70 -3.20
N ASP A 297 4.12 -10.97 -3.09
CA ASP A 297 3.57 -12.01 -2.20
C ASP A 297 2.32 -12.66 -2.84
N PRO A 298 2.46 -13.81 -3.52
CA PRO A 298 1.33 -14.48 -4.17
C PRO A 298 0.31 -15.05 -3.18
N VAL A 299 0.68 -15.27 -1.92
CA VAL A 299 -0.22 -15.84 -0.90
C VAL A 299 -1.36 -14.88 -0.58
N LEU A 300 -1.13 -13.57 -0.70
CA LEU A 300 -2.17 -12.55 -0.56
C LEU A 300 -3.35 -12.75 -1.51
N MET A 301 -3.14 -13.38 -2.67
CA MET A 301 -4.21 -13.68 -3.62
C MET A 301 -4.60 -15.16 -3.64
N LEU A 302 -3.70 -16.07 -3.27
CA LEU A 302 -3.97 -17.51 -3.28
C LEU A 302 -4.64 -18.03 -2.00
N ASN A 303 -4.59 -17.28 -0.90
CA ASN A 303 -5.21 -17.72 0.34
C ASN A 303 -6.74 -17.83 0.21
N ASN A 304 -7.27 -19.00 0.59
CA ASN A 304 -8.69 -19.35 0.49
C ASN A 304 -9.16 -20.19 1.68
N GLN A 305 -8.61 -19.93 2.87
CA GLN A 305 -8.94 -20.70 4.08
C GLN A 305 -10.46 -20.79 4.30
N GLY A 306 -10.95 -22.01 4.52
CA GLY A 306 -12.36 -22.30 4.81
C GLY A 306 -13.30 -22.28 3.60
N LYS A 307 -12.79 -22.16 2.37
CA LYS A 307 -13.58 -22.27 1.13
C LYS A 307 -13.56 -23.70 0.59
N ALA A 308 -14.61 -24.09 -0.14
CA ALA A 308 -14.69 -25.40 -0.77
C ALA A 308 -13.78 -25.46 -2.02
N GLY A 309 -13.16 -26.61 -2.33
CA GLY A 309 -12.15 -26.72 -3.40
C GLY A 309 -12.58 -26.18 -4.78
N HIS A 310 -13.86 -26.30 -5.15
CA HIS A 310 -14.37 -25.73 -6.41
C HIS A 310 -14.36 -24.20 -6.42
N GLU A 311 -14.65 -23.55 -5.28
CA GLU A 311 -14.56 -22.08 -5.14
C GLU A 311 -13.09 -21.62 -5.16
N ILE A 312 -12.19 -22.41 -4.54
CA ILE A 312 -10.75 -22.16 -4.57
C ILE A 312 -10.25 -22.21 -6.02
N GLN A 313 -10.55 -23.29 -6.74
CA GLN A 313 -10.18 -23.44 -8.14
C GLN A 313 -10.73 -22.30 -9.00
N SER A 314 -12.02 -21.95 -8.85
CA SER A 314 -12.62 -20.84 -9.61
C SER A 314 -11.91 -19.51 -9.33
N SER A 315 -11.60 -19.23 -8.07
CA SER A 315 -10.89 -18.00 -7.66
C SER A 315 -9.48 -17.92 -8.27
N THR A 316 -8.75 -19.04 -8.24
CA THR A 316 -7.41 -19.13 -8.82
C THR A 316 -7.44 -18.96 -10.33
N LEU A 317 -8.40 -19.61 -11.00
CA LEU A 317 -8.58 -19.51 -12.44
C LEU A 317 -8.92 -18.08 -12.89
N GLU A 318 -9.82 -17.40 -12.17
CA GLU A 318 -10.18 -16.01 -12.45
C GLU A 318 -8.98 -15.07 -12.31
N LEU A 319 -8.21 -15.20 -11.22
CA LEU A 319 -6.99 -14.42 -10.99
C LEU A 319 -5.97 -14.59 -12.12
N ILE A 320 -5.67 -15.84 -12.47
CA ILE A 320 -4.65 -16.17 -13.48
C ILE A 320 -5.11 -15.73 -14.87
N ASN A 321 -6.38 -15.94 -15.23
CA ASN A 321 -6.92 -15.45 -16.50
C ASN A 321 -6.90 -13.92 -16.56
N GLY A 322 -7.19 -13.24 -15.45
CA GLY A 322 -7.06 -11.80 -15.32
C GLY A 322 -5.65 -11.32 -15.66
N LEU A 323 -4.62 -11.94 -15.09
CA LEU A 323 -3.21 -11.63 -15.40
C LEU A 323 -2.83 -11.95 -16.85
N VAL A 324 -3.27 -13.10 -17.39
CA VAL A 324 -3.00 -13.47 -18.80
C VAL A 324 -3.61 -12.45 -19.77
N SER A 325 -4.75 -11.86 -19.42
CA SER A 325 -5.38 -10.80 -20.22
C SER A 325 -4.51 -9.54 -20.36
N LEU A 326 -3.61 -9.29 -19.39
CA LEU A 326 -2.73 -8.12 -19.33
C LEU A 326 -1.49 -8.22 -20.22
N ILE A 327 -0.98 -9.43 -20.46
CA ILE A 327 0.24 -9.69 -21.27
C ILE A 327 0.14 -9.07 -22.68
N HIS A 328 -1.08 -8.87 -23.18
CA HIS A 328 -1.36 -8.52 -24.57
C HIS A 328 -1.81 -7.07 -24.75
N GLN A 329 -1.66 -6.23 -23.72
CA GLN A 329 -2.17 -4.85 -23.73
C GLN A 329 -1.09 -3.87 -24.24
N PRO A 330 -1.16 -3.38 -25.49
CA PRO A 330 -0.10 -2.53 -26.05
C PRO A 330 -0.01 -1.16 -25.38
N SER A 331 -1.09 -0.73 -24.72
CA SER A 331 -1.19 0.57 -24.07
C SER A 331 -0.58 0.63 -22.67
N MET A 332 -0.09 -0.51 -22.14
CA MET A 332 0.45 -0.66 -20.78
C MET A 332 1.60 -1.67 -20.73
N PRO A 333 2.74 -1.40 -21.38
CA PRO A 333 3.86 -2.36 -21.45
C PRO A 333 4.42 -2.72 -20.07
N ASP A 334 4.49 -1.76 -19.14
CA ASP A 334 4.98 -2.02 -17.77
C ASP A 334 4.07 -2.99 -17.01
N VAL A 335 2.75 -2.88 -17.18
CA VAL A 335 1.76 -3.79 -16.57
C VAL A 335 1.86 -5.17 -17.20
N ALA A 336 2.04 -5.25 -18.52
CA ALA A 336 2.21 -6.51 -19.23
C ALA A 336 3.47 -7.26 -18.75
N GLN A 337 4.60 -6.55 -18.62
CA GLN A 337 5.84 -7.13 -18.10
C GLN A 337 5.67 -7.63 -16.68
N GLU A 338 5.13 -6.80 -15.78
CA GLU A 338 4.92 -7.20 -14.39
C GLU A 338 3.96 -8.38 -14.28
N ALA A 339 2.94 -8.47 -15.14
CA ALA A 339 2.01 -9.59 -15.17
C ALA A 339 2.69 -10.90 -15.59
N MET A 340 3.66 -10.83 -16.52
CA MET A 340 4.49 -11.97 -16.90
C MET A 340 5.31 -12.47 -15.71
N GLU A 341 5.96 -11.58 -14.96
CA GLU A 341 6.73 -11.94 -13.76
C GLU A 341 5.83 -12.49 -12.64
N ALA A 342 4.69 -11.84 -12.37
CA ALA A 342 3.71 -12.31 -11.40
C ALA A 342 3.19 -13.72 -11.75
N LEU A 343 2.93 -14.00 -13.03
CA LEU A 343 2.52 -15.32 -13.47
C LEU A 343 3.64 -16.36 -13.31
N LEU A 344 4.91 -16.00 -13.52
CA LEU A 344 6.04 -16.91 -13.25
C LEU A 344 6.10 -17.28 -11.77
N VAL A 345 5.99 -16.30 -10.87
CA VAL A 345 5.96 -16.55 -9.43
C VAL A 345 4.76 -17.40 -9.03
N LEU A 346 3.57 -17.13 -9.56
CA LEU A 346 2.38 -17.95 -9.31
C LEU A 346 2.52 -19.40 -9.82
N HIS A 347 3.35 -19.63 -10.84
CA HIS A 347 3.65 -20.96 -11.37
C HIS A 347 4.82 -21.64 -10.66
N ASP A 348 5.47 -21.02 -9.66
CA ASP A 348 6.41 -21.74 -8.83
C ASP A 348 5.73 -22.98 -8.19
N PRO A 349 6.38 -24.15 -8.15
CA PRO A 349 5.77 -25.37 -7.62
C PRO A 349 5.16 -25.23 -6.24
N SER A 350 5.73 -24.43 -5.33
CA SER A 350 5.14 -24.22 -3.99
C SER A 350 3.83 -23.42 -4.06
N ASN A 351 3.72 -22.49 -5.00
CA ASN A 351 2.52 -21.68 -5.18
C ASN A 351 1.42 -22.46 -5.94
N ILE A 352 1.79 -23.34 -6.87
CA ILE A 352 0.83 -24.24 -7.54
C ILE A 352 0.10 -25.14 -6.52
N GLU A 353 0.79 -25.61 -5.47
CA GLU A 353 0.17 -26.41 -4.41
C GLU A 353 -0.96 -25.66 -3.68
N MET A 354 -0.90 -24.32 -3.67
CA MET A 354 -1.91 -23.47 -3.06
C MET A 354 -3.09 -23.17 -4.00
N TRP A 355 -2.98 -23.47 -5.30
CA TRP A 355 -4.05 -23.21 -6.27
C TRP A 355 -5.35 -23.94 -5.94
N ASN A 356 -5.23 -25.15 -5.41
CA ASN A 356 -6.30 -25.93 -4.81
C ASN A 356 -5.72 -27.10 -4.00
N PRO A 357 -5.58 -26.98 -2.66
CA PRO A 357 -5.02 -28.05 -1.83
C PRO A 357 -5.81 -29.36 -1.87
N GLU A 358 -7.10 -29.32 -2.19
CA GLU A 358 -7.95 -30.53 -2.28
C GLU A 358 -7.71 -31.33 -3.57
N SER A 359 -7.28 -30.67 -4.65
CA SER A 359 -7.14 -31.28 -5.98
C SER A 359 -6.02 -30.62 -6.81
N PRO A 360 -4.77 -30.61 -6.30
CA PRO A 360 -3.70 -29.78 -6.84
C PRO A 360 -3.36 -30.12 -8.29
N ILE A 361 -3.38 -31.40 -8.67
CA ILE A 361 -3.00 -31.84 -10.02
C ILE A 361 -4.09 -31.56 -11.05
N ASN A 362 -5.37 -31.78 -10.72
CA ASN A 362 -6.45 -31.44 -11.65
C ASN A 362 -6.52 -29.92 -11.88
N THR A 363 -6.39 -29.14 -10.81
CA THR A 363 -6.36 -27.67 -10.91
C THR A 363 -5.12 -27.18 -11.64
N PHE A 364 -3.95 -27.79 -11.42
CA PHE A 364 -2.75 -27.49 -12.20
C PHE A 364 -2.99 -27.68 -13.71
N TRP A 365 -3.53 -28.84 -14.11
CA TRP A 365 -3.76 -29.13 -15.52
C TRP A 365 -4.75 -28.17 -16.16
N ASP A 366 -5.84 -27.86 -15.46
CA ASP A 366 -6.86 -26.92 -15.92
C ASP A 366 -6.27 -25.51 -16.10
N VAL A 367 -5.78 -24.92 -15.01
CA VAL A 367 -5.31 -23.53 -14.96
C VAL A 367 -4.07 -23.33 -15.85
N SER A 368 -3.05 -24.19 -15.71
CA SER A 368 -1.80 -24.03 -16.44
C SER A 368 -1.96 -24.25 -17.95
N SER A 369 -2.84 -25.19 -18.35
CA SER A 369 -3.12 -25.40 -19.78
C SER A 369 -3.93 -24.24 -20.37
N GLN A 370 -4.84 -23.64 -19.61
CA GLN A 370 -5.58 -22.44 -20.04
C GLN A 370 -4.63 -21.27 -20.33
N VAL A 371 -3.61 -21.06 -19.50
CA VAL A 371 -2.56 -20.04 -19.72
C VAL A 371 -1.84 -20.27 -21.04
N LEU A 372 -1.33 -21.48 -21.26
CA LEU A 372 -0.58 -21.82 -22.46
C LEU A 372 -1.43 -21.74 -23.72
N PHE A 373 -2.66 -22.26 -23.67
CA PHE A 373 -3.59 -22.18 -24.79
C PHE A 373 -3.87 -20.72 -25.18
N SER A 374 -4.20 -19.89 -24.19
CA SER A 374 -4.54 -18.47 -24.42
C SER A 374 -3.39 -17.68 -25.04
N ILE A 375 -2.16 -17.89 -24.55
CA ILE A 375 -0.96 -17.22 -25.07
C ILE A 375 -0.61 -17.75 -26.47
N SER A 376 -0.63 -19.07 -26.65
CA SER A 376 -0.30 -19.71 -27.94
C SER A 376 -1.27 -19.29 -29.03
N GLN A 377 -2.57 -19.22 -28.73
CA GLN A 377 -3.59 -18.75 -29.68
C GLN A 377 -3.28 -17.32 -30.14
N LYS A 378 -2.92 -16.42 -29.22
CA LYS A 378 -2.61 -15.02 -29.54
C LYS A 378 -1.29 -14.86 -30.30
N LEU A 379 -0.29 -15.72 -30.04
CA LEU A 379 0.93 -15.81 -30.84
C LEU A 379 0.62 -16.24 -32.28
N ILE A 380 -0.19 -17.28 -32.46
CA ILE A 380 -0.58 -17.81 -33.78
C ILE A 380 -1.41 -16.78 -34.56
N GLN A 381 -2.32 -16.07 -33.90
CA GLN A 381 -3.17 -15.03 -34.51
C GLN A 381 -2.45 -13.71 -34.77
N HIS A 382 -1.15 -13.64 -34.49
CA HIS A 382 -0.32 -12.46 -34.61
C HIS A 382 -0.81 -11.23 -33.82
N GLN A 383 -1.45 -11.45 -32.68
CA GLN A 383 -1.99 -10.37 -31.81
C GLN A 383 -0.96 -9.83 -30.82
N ILE A 384 0.28 -10.30 -30.90
CA ILE A 384 1.38 -9.98 -30.00
C ILE A 384 2.48 -9.33 -30.82
N MET A 385 3.04 -8.22 -30.35
CA MET A 385 4.15 -7.56 -31.04
C MET A 385 5.53 -8.06 -30.56
N ASN A 386 5.65 -8.49 -29.30
CA ASN A 386 6.92 -8.87 -28.68
C ASN A 386 7.11 -10.40 -28.57
N TYR A 387 7.18 -11.08 -29.70
CA TYR A 387 7.27 -12.55 -29.76
C TYR A 387 8.46 -13.12 -29.01
N THR A 388 9.64 -12.53 -29.18
CA THR A 388 10.89 -13.08 -28.64
C THR A 388 10.83 -13.14 -27.12
N GLU A 389 10.36 -12.08 -26.47
CA GLU A 389 10.24 -12.04 -25.01
C GLU A 389 9.16 -13.00 -24.51
N ILE A 390 8.01 -13.03 -25.17
CA ILE A 390 6.92 -13.93 -24.77
C ILE A 390 7.29 -15.40 -24.97
N LEU A 391 8.01 -15.76 -26.02
CA LEU A 391 8.51 -17.14 -26.20
C LEU A 391 9.54 -17.53 -25.13
N LYS A 392 10.41 -16.60 -24.72
CA LYS A 392 11.32 -16.82 -23.58
C LYS A 392 10.53 -17.03 -22.29
N TRP A 393 9.51 -16.22 -22.05
CA TRP A 393 8.65 -16.34 -20.89
C TRP A 393 7.84 -17.65 -20.88
N VAL A 394 7.25 -18.06 -22.01
CA VAL A 394 6.57 -19.35 -22.16
C VAL A 394 7.53 -20.50 -21.83
N ARG A 395 8.80 -20.42 -22.26
CA ARG A 395 9.82 -21.41 -21.90
C ARG A 395 10.01 -21.49 -20.38
N GLU A 396 10.07 -20.36 -19.67
CA GLU A 396 10.20 -20.36 -18.20
C GLU A 396 8.95 -20.93 -17.51
N ILE A 397 7.73 -20.59 -17.98
CA ILE A 397 6.49 -21.22 -17.51
C ILE A 397 6.54 -22.75 -17.68
N LEU A 398 6.99 -23.24 -18.85
CA LEU A 398 7.13 -24.67 -19.11
C LEU A 398 8.14 -25.34 -18.17
N LYS A 399 9.23 -24.65 -17.78
CA LYS A 399 10.16 -25.17 -16.76
C LYS A 399 9.49 -25.30 -15.40
N CYS A 400 8.71 -24.30 -14.97
CA CYS A 400 7.96 -24.36 -13.72
C CYS A 400 6.97 -25.55 -13.71
N ARG A 401 6.24 -25.74 -14.82
CA ARG A 401 5.35 -26.90 -15.02
C ARG A 401 6.09 -28.22 -14.87
N ASN A 402 7.23 -28.37 -15.55
CA ASN A 402 8.04 -29.58 -15.46
C ASN A 402 8.54 -29.82 -14.03
N ALA A 403 8.97 -28.77 -13.32
CA ALA A 403 9.41 -28.88 -11.93
C ALA A 403 8.28 -29.35 -11.00
N PHE A 404 7.07 -28.79 -11.15
CA PHE A 404 5.90 -29.23 -10.40
C PHE A 404 5.52 -30.68 -10.70
N LEU A 405 5.45 -31.07 -11.98
CA LEU A 405 5.14 -32.44 -12.39
C LEU A 405 6.19 -33.44 -11.93
N GLN A 406 7.47 -33.07 -11.92
CA GLN A 406 8.55 -33.93 -11.43
C GLN A 406 8.37 -34.26 -9.94
N LYS A 407 7.90 -33.30 -9.13
CA LYS A 407 7.59 -33.49 -7.70
C LYS A 407 6.36 -34.40 -7.50
N HIS A 408 5.43 -34.42 -8.47
CA HIS A 408 4.15 -35.14 -8.40
C HIS A 408 4.06 -36.31 -9.41
N LYS A 409 5.20 -36.87 -9.82
CA LYS A 409 5.33 -37.84 -10.93
C LYS A 409 4.42 -39.07 -10.81
N GLU A 410 4.09 -39.49 -9.59
CA GLU A 410 3.31 -40.71 -9.33
C GLU A 410 1.85 -40.61 -9.79
N TYR A 411 1.31 -39.39 -9.83
CA TYR A 411 -0.08 -39.13 -10.17
C TYR A 411 -0.23 -37.94 -11.13
N ALA A 412 0.86 -37.57 -11.82
CA ALA A 412 0.92 -36.51 -12.82
C ALA A 412 -0.11 -36.66 -13.95
N ASN A 413 -0.56 -37.89 -14.25
CA ASN A 413 -1.52 -38.13 -15.33
C ASN A 413 -2.99 -37.89 -14.92
N LEU A 414 -3.29 -37.71 -13.63
CA LEU A 414 -4.64 -37.39 -13.16
C LEU A 414 -5.11 -36.07 -13.80
N GLY A 415 -6.30 -36.03 -14.38
CA GLY A 415 -6.84 -34.80 -14.99
C GLY A 415 -6.23 -34.42 -16.35
N SER A 416 -5.24 -35.15 -16.86
CA SER A 416 -4.66 -34.90 -18.20
C SER A 416 -5.66 -35.02 -19.36
N HIS A 417 -6.82 -35.63 -19.12
CA HIS A 417 -7.90 -35.79 -20.11
C HIS A 417 -8.84 -34.58 -20.22
N ILE A 418 -8.69 -33.54 -19.39
CA ILE A 418 -9.48 -32.31 -19.48
C ILE A 418 -9.33 -31.72 -20.89
N ALA A 419 -10.44 -31.27 -21.48
CA ALA A 419 -10.49 -30.87 -22.89
C ALA A 419 -9.46 -29.79 -23.26
N ILE A 420 -9.25 -28.80 -22.40
CA ILE A 420 -8.27 -27.73 -22.62
C ILE A 420 -6.83 -28.26 -22.65
N CYS A 421 -6.52 -29.31 -21.89
CA CYS A 421 -5.18 -29.93 -21.89
C CYS A 421 -4.85 -30.53 -23.25
N LYS A 422 -5.82 -31.22 -23.87
CA LYS A 422 -5.68 -31.81 -25.22
C LYS A 422 -5.53 -30.77 -26.32
N GLN A 423 -5.96 -29.53 -26.09
CA GLN A 423 -5.82 -28.44 -27.06
C GLN A 423 -4.53 -27.63 -26.84
N ALA A 424 -4.02 -27.62 -25.61
CA ALA A 424 -2.83 -26.89 -25.22
C ALA A 424 -1.53 -27.68 -25.44
N HIS A 425 -1.58 -29.01 -25.46
CA HIS A 425 -0.46 -29.93 -25.72
C HIS A 425 -0.66 -30.61 -27.06
#